data_AF-A0A8T5U244-F1
#
_entry.id   AF-A0A8T5U244-F1
#
_cell.length_a   1.000
_cell.length_b   1.000
_cell.length_c   1.000
_cell.angle_alpha   90.00
_cell.angle_beta   90.00
_cell.angle_gamma   90.00
#
_symmetry.space_group_name_H-M   'P 1'
#
loop_
_entity.id
_entity.type
_entity.pdbx_description
1 polymer ?
#
loop_
_entity_poly.entity_id
_entity_poly.type
_entity_poly.pdbx_seq_one_letter_code
_entity_poly.pdbx_strand_id
1 'polypeptide(L)'
;MKRRLLNLTYMQQIVEFSGMSVNFNVKVKKNPRYVNEKKCTGCGLCTEKCLIKVPNEFDRGIGERSAIYIPFLQSVPKIATIDRSVCIECNSCQRSCPTEAIEFDQRPEYLDFNVGAVIVATGWDEYPIMKYNDYKYGIYPDVITQIELKRMLSPIGPTEGHLYRISDGKKPKIVAMIQCVGSRSLKGNPYCSVV
;
A
#
# COMPACT_ATOMS: atom_id res chain seq x y z
N MET A 1 -1.68 -5.26 21.46
CA MET A 1 -2.51 -6.38 21.96
C MET A 1 -1.94 -7.69 21.37
N LYS A 2 -0.97 -8.33 22.02
CA LYS A 2 -0.45 -9.65 21.57
C LYS A 2 -1.44 -10.73 22.03
N ARG A 3 -2.22 -11.30 21.11
CA ARG A 3 -3.06 -12.47 21.40
C ARG A 3 -2.15 -13.70 21.43
N ARG A 4 -2.23 -14.49 22.50
CA ARG A 4 -1.31 -15.61 22.81
C ARG A 4 -1.33 -16.75 21.76
N LEU A 5 -2.35 -16.79 20.91
CA LEU A 5 -2.55 -17.82 19.88
C LEU A 5 -2.41 -17.29 18.43
N LEU A 6 -2.02 -16.02 18.25
CA LEU A 6 -2.05 -15.36 16.94
C LEU A 6 -0.69 -14.74 16.62
N ASN A 7 0.03 -15.39 15.71
CA ASN A 7 1.29 -14.88 15.17
C ASN A 7 0.99 -14.01 13.95
N LEU A 8 1.20 -12.70 14.09
CA LEU A 8 1.07 -11.74 13.00
C LEU A 8 2.42 -11.53 12.34
N THR A 9 2.45 -11.76 11.03
CA THR A 9 3.62 -11.57 10.19
C THR A 9 3.28 -10.66 9.01
N TYR A 10 4.28 -9.96 8.50
CA TYR A 10 4.12 -8.89 7.50
C TYR A 10 5.17 -9.01 6.43
N MET A 11 4.95 -8.36 5.28
CA MET A 11 5.85 -8.43 4.12
C MET A 11 6.03 -9.87 3.61
N GLN A 12 5.00 -10.70 3.72
CA GLN A 12 5.06 -12.11 3.40
C GLN A 12 4.21 -12.46 2.19
N GLN A 13 4.70 -13.41 1.38
CA GLN A 13 3.99 -13.95 0.24
C GLN A 13 4.14 -15.48 0.24
N ILE A 14 3.04 -16.18 -0.06
CA ILE A 14 3.08 -17.63 -0.27
C ILE A 14 3.80 -17.87 -1.60
N VAL A 15 4.85 -18.70 -1.57
CA VAL A 15 5.61 -19.08 -2.77
C VAL A 15 5.35 -20.52 -3.18
N GLU A 16 4.97 -21.37 -2.22
CA GLU A 16 4.66 -22.76 -2.48
C GLU A 16 3.53 -23.21 -1.58
N PHE A 17 2.63 -24.02 -2.14
CA PHE A 17 1.50 -24.59 -1.43
C PHE A 17 1.33 -26.04 -1.87
N SER A 18 1.44 -26.97 -0.92
CA SER A 18 1.29 -28.40 -1.16
C SER A 18 0.57 -29.10 -0.01
N GLY A 19 0.16 -30.35 -0.23
CA GLY A 19 -0.58 -31.16 0.74
C GLY A 19 -2.06 -31.30 0.39
N MET A 20 -2.76 -32.10 1.19
CA MET A 20 -4.16 -32.46 0.95
C MET A 20 -4.87 -32.69 2.28
N SER A 21 -6.13 -32.24 2.37
CA SER A 21 -7.08 -32.47 3.47
C SER A 21 -6.49 -32.46 4.89
N VAL A 22 -6.52 -31.30 5.55
CA VAL A 22 -6.11 -31.08 6.96
C VAL A 22 -4.60 -31.14 7.20
N ASN A 23 -3.79 -31.33 6.15
CA ASN A 23 -2.34 -31.25 6.24
C ASN A 23 -1.75 -30.48 5.06
N PHE A 24 -1.56 -29.17 5.23
CA PHE A 24 -0.97 -28.29 4.23
C PHE A 24 0.43 -27.87 4.63
N ASN A 25 1.36 -28.01 3.70
CA ASN A 25 2.70 -27.45 3.80
C ASN A 25 2.75 -26.17 2.97
N VAL A 26 3.02 -25.06 3.65
CA VAL A 26 3.02 -23.73 3.05
C VAL A 26 4.39 -23.11 3.21
N LYS A 27 5.04 -22.80 2.09
CA LYS A 27 6.29 -22.05 2.08
C LYS A 27 6.00 -20.58 1.87
N VAL A 28 6.46 -19.77 2.80
CA VAL A 28 6.24 -18.33 2.81
C VAL A 28 7.57 -17.61 2.69
N LYS A 29 7.66 -16.71 1.71
CA LYS A 29 8.78 -15.79 1.57
C LYS A 29 8.48 -14.51 2.35
N LYS A 30 9.31 -14.19 3.33
CA LYS A 30 9.34 -12.89 3.99
C LYS A 30 10.29 -11.96 3.23
N ASN A 31 9.73 -10.95 2.61
CA ASN A 31 10.48 -9.93 1.89
C ASN A 31 11.22 -9.02 2.89
N PRO A 32 12.48 -8.67 2.62
CA PRO A 32 13.25 -7.79 3.47
C PRO A 32 12.63 -6.39 3.47
N ARG A 33 12.64 -5.74 4.64
CA ARG A 33 12.29 -4.33 4.77
C ARG A 33 13.50 -3.41 4.58
N TYR A 34 14.70 -3.99 4.64
CA TYR A 34 15.99 -3.32 4.77
C TYR A 34 16.08 -2.45 6.03
N VAL A 35 15.27 -2.82 7.03
CA VAL A 35 15.14 -2.16 8.33
C VAL A 35 14.92 -3.22 9.39
N ASN A 36 15.74 -3.19 10.43
CA ASN A 36 15.66 -4.07 11.58
C ASN A 36 14.38 -3.78 12.38
N GLU A 37 13.47 -4.75 12.36
CA GLU A 37 12.15 -4.63 13.01
C GLU A 37 12.23 -4.45 14.53
N LYS A 38 13.31 -4.91 15.19
CA LYS A 38 13.49 -4.80 16.65
C LYS A 38 14.06 -3.45 17.08
N LYS A 39 14.87 -2.82 16.23
CA LYS A 39 15.51 -1.52 16.51
C LYS A 39 14.68 -0.33 16.01
N CYS A 40 13.83 -0.53 15.01
CA CYS A 40 13.04 0.55 14.43
C CYS A 40 11.95 1.02 15.40
N THR A 41 11.92 2.32 15.67
CA THR A 41 10.90 2.96 16.53
C THR A 41 9.72 3.54 15.74
N GLY A 42 9.81 3.57 14.40
CA GLY A 42 8.79 4.17 13.54
C GLY A 42 8.70 5.69 13.65
N CYS A 43 9.79 6.37 14.03
CA CYS A 43 9.80 7.83 14.25
C CYS A 43 9.64 8.68 12.97
N GLY A 44 10.00 8.15 11.79
CA GLY A 44 9.84 8.86 10.51
C GLY A 44 11.00 9.77 10.07
N LEU A 45 12.03 10.00 10.90
CA LEU A 45 13.17 10.87 10.53
C LEU A 45 13.83 10.48 9.19
N CYS A 46 13.97 9.17 8.95
CA CYS A 46 14.54 8.66 7.71
C CYS A 46 13.69 8.94 6.47
N THR A 47 12.36 9.02 6.61
CA THR A 47 11.43 9.31 5.50
C THR A 47 11.49 10.80 5.14
N GLU A 48 11.63 11.67 6.15
CA GLU A 48 11.81 13.11 5.95
C GLU A 48 13.13 13.45 5.25
N LYS A 49 14.23 12.77 5.62
CA LYS A 49 15.58 13.01 5.06
C LYS A 49 15.84 12.33 3.72
N CYS A 50 14.92 11.51 3.21
CA CYS A 50 15.07 10.85 1.94
C CYS A 50 14.85 11.83 0.77
N LEU A 51 15.83 11.85 -0.15
CA LEU A 51 15.84 12.75 -1.31
C LEU A 51 14.91 12.28 -2.44
N ILE A 52 14.61 10.99 -2.51
CA ILE A 52 13.77 10.41 -3.55
C ILE A 52 12.31 10.53 -3.12
N LYS A 53 11.49 11.14 -3.98
CA LYS A 53 10.03 11.21 -3.87
C LYS A 53 9.41 10.50 -5.05
N VAL A 54 8.43 9.65 -4.76
CA VAL A 54 7.69 8.85 -5.75
C VAL A 54 6.20 8.90 -5.40
N PRO A 55 5.29 8.70 -6.38
CA PRO A 55 3.87 8.62 -6.10
C PRO A 55 3.56 7.54 -5.04
N ASN A 56 2.74 7.88 -4.05
CA ASN A 56 2.35 6.95 -2.99
C ASN A 56 1.17 6.07 -3.45
N GLU A 57 1.37 4.76 -3.49
CA GLU A 57 0.36 3.79 -3.91
C GLU A 57 -0.83 3.76 -2.94
N PHE A 58 -0.58 3.97 -1.64
CA PHE A 58 -1.64 4.05 -0.63
C PHE A 58 -2.56 5.27 -0.86
N ASP A 59 -2.00 6.36 -1.39
CA ASP A 59 -2.71 7.58 -1.74
C ASP A 59 -3.16 7.64 -3.20
N ARG A 60 -3.09 6.51 -3.92
CA ARG A 60 -3.44 6.39 -5.35
C ARG A 60 -2.69 7.39 -6.24
N GLY A 61 -1.46 7.73 -5.87
CA GLY A 61 -0.61 8.65 -6.62
C GLY A 61 -0.94 10.14 -6.48
N ILE A 62 -1.94 10.51 -5.66
CA ILE A 62 -2.21 11.92 -5.32
C ILE A 62 -1.14 12.45 -4.37
N GLY A 63 -0.78 11.63 -3.38
CA GLY A 63 0.33 11.91 -2.46
C GLY A 63 1.66 11.37 -2.98
N GLU A 64 2.73 11.85 -2.37
CA GLU A 64 4.07 11.32 -2.58
C GLU A 64 4.56 10.61 -1.31
N ARG A 65 5.40 9.60 -1.52
CA ARG A 65 6.19 8.95 -0.46
C ARG A 65 7.66 8.98 -0.83
N SER A 66 8.52 8.79 0.16
CA SER A 66 9.94 8.57 -0.08
C SER A 66 10.28 7.12 -0.42
N ALA A 67 11.50 6.89 -0.92
CA ALA A 67 12.01 5.53 -1.17
C ALA A 67 12.06 4.68 0.12
N ILE A 68 12.44 5.28 1.25
CA ILE A 68 12.18 4.71 2.58
C ILE A 68 10.90 5.34 3.11
N TYR A 69 9.92 4.54 3.51
CA TYR A 69 8.60 5.03 3.88
C TYR A 69 7.94 4.16 4.96
N ILE A 70 6.95 4.73 5.63
CA ILE A 70 5.98 4.01 6.47
C ILE A 70 4.65 4.10 5.72
N PRO A 71 3.96 2.98 5.42
CA PRO A 71 2.80 3.00 4.50
C PRO A 71 1.72 4.02 4.85
N PHE A 72 1.41 4.15 6.15
CA PHE A 72 0.52 5.17 6.69
C PHE A 72 0.79 5.36 8.19
N LEU A 73 0.25 6.44 8.76
CA LEU A 73 0.60 6.93 10.09
C LEU A 73 0.31 5.93 11.23
N GLN A 74 -0.79 5.19 11.11
CA GLN A 74 -1.26 4.16 12.06
C GLN A 74 -0.90 2.73 11.61
N SER A 75 0.12 2.57 10.76
CA SER A 75 0.50 1.23 10.28
C SER A 75 0.89 0.32 11.44
N VAL A 76 0.51 -0.96 11.33
CA VAL A 76 0.84 -2.00 12.31
C VAL A 76 1.56 -3.12 11.55
N PRO A 77 2.86 -3.38 11.84
CA PRO A 77 3.71 -2.66 12.77
C PRO A 77 4.15 -1.32 12.17
N LYS A 78 4.35 -0.30 13.02
CA LYS A 78 4.79 1.03 12.60
C LYS A 78 6.30 1.02 12.31
N ILE A 79 6.71 0.34 11.25
CA ILE A 79 8.10 0.10 10.87
C ILE A 79 8.31 0.60 9.44
N ALA A 80 9.43 1.30 9.22
CA ALA A 80 9.82 1.76 7.90
C ALA A 80 10.24 0.61 6.99
N THR A 81 10.05 0.79 5.68
CA THR A 81 10.48 -0.14 4.64
C THR A 81 11.19 0.65 3.55
N ILE A 82 12.26 0.09 2.99
CA ILE A 82 12.95 0.65 1.83
C ILE A 82 12.48 -0.06 0.57
N ASP A 83 12.00 0.72 -0.40
CA ASP A 83 11.74 0.27 -1.76
C ASP A 83 13.02 0.35 -2.59
N ARG A 84 13.63 -0.81 -2.85
CA ARG A 84 14.87 -0.93 -3.62
C ARG A 84 14.70 -0.66 -5.10
N SER A 85 13.48 -0.68 -5.63
CA SER A 85 13.27 -0.39 -7.06
C SER A 85 13.52 1.08 -7.40
N VAL A 86 13.41 1.97 -6.40
CA VAL A 86 13.59 3.42 -6.55
C VAL A 86 14.72 3.99 -5.67
N CYS A 87 15.25 3.22 -4.72
CA CYS A 87 16.33 3.64 -3.85
C CYS A 87 17.66 3.78 -4.61
N ILE A 88 18.34 4.91 -4.43
CA ILE A 88 19.66 5.20 -5.04
C ILE A 88 20.85 4.94 -4.09
N GLU A 89 20.62 4.34 -2.92
CA GLU A 89 21.68 4.02 -1.94
C GLU A 89 22.55 5.21 -1.46
N CYS A 90 21.97 6.42 -1.38
CA CYS A 90 22.72 7.62 -0.93
C CYS A 90 23.06 7.63 0.57
N ASN A 91 22.61 6.63 1.35
CA ASN A 91 22.83 6.47 2.79
C ASN A 91 22.35 7.62 3.69
N SER A 92 21.58 8.58 3.18
CA SER A 92 20.97 9.68 3.97
C SER A 92 20.09 9.16 5.11
N CYS A 93 19.26 8.15 4.82
CA CYS A 93 18.39 7.52 5.81
C CYS A 93 19.19 6.82 6.93
N GLN A 94 20.31 6.17 6.59
CA GLN A 94 21.15 5.48 7.56
C GLN A 94 21.82 6.46 8.53
N ARG A 95 22.38 7.56 8.00
CA ARG A 95 23.00 8.62 8.81
C ARG A 95 22.02 9.36 9.72
N SER A 96 20.74 9.41 9.35
CA SER A 96 19.69 10.08 10.12
C SER A 96 18.94 9.17 11.09
N CYS A 97 19.22 7.86 11.09
CA CYS A 97 18.53 6.91 11.96
C CYS A 97 19.21 6.83 13.34
N PRO A 98 18.57 7.31 14.43
CA PRO A 98 19.19 7.34 15.76
C PRO A 98 19.37 5.95 16.38
N THR A 99 18.61 4.95 15.94
CA THR A 99 18.69 3.57 16.47
C THR A 99 19.47 2.63 15.56
N GLU A 100 20.11 3.15 14.51
CA GLU A 100 20.90 2.37 13.56
C GLU A 100 20.15 1.13 13.04
N ALA A 101 18.86 1.33 12.74
CA ALA A 101 17.97 0.24 12.35
C ALA A 101 18.03 -0.09 10.85
N ILE A 102 18.77 0.65 10.02
CA ILE A 102 18.77 0.46 8.56
C ILE A 102 19.83 -0.56 8.17
N GLU A 103 19.42 -1.61 7.45
CA GLU A 103 20.23 -2.79 7.11
C GLU A 103 19.99 -3.15 5.63
N PHE A 104 20.82 -2.61 4.72
CA PHE A 104 20.65 -2.80 3.26
C PHE A 104 20.94 -4.21 2.76
N ASP A 105 21.69 -4.99 3.52
CA ASP A 105 22.09 -6.36 3.22
C ASP A 105 21.07 -7.41 3.66
N GLN A 106 19.93 -6.99 4.22
CA GLN A 106 18.86 -7.89 4.62
C GLN A 106 18.39 -8.75 3.44
N ARG A 107 18.43 -10.08 3.62
CA ARG A 107 18.00 -11.05 2.61
C ARG A 107 16.57 -11.53 2.87
N PRO A 108 15.84 -11.98 1.84
CA PRO A 108 14.57 -12.67 2.03
C PRO A 108 14.74 -13.92 2.91
N GLU A 109 13.80 -14.13 3.81
CA GLU A 109 13.74 -15.30 4.68
C GLU A 109 12.62 -16.23 4.17
N TYR A 110 12.86 -17.54 4.17
CA TYR A 110 11.86 -18.53 3.81
C TYR A 110 11.44 -19.28 5.06
N LEU A 111 10.14 -19.34 5.28
CA LEU A 111 9.52 -19.97 6.44
C LEU A 111 8.59 -21.08 5.96
N ASP A 112 8.73 -22.25 6.56
CA ASP A 112 7.86 -23.39 6.31
C ASP A 112 6.82 -23.52 7.43
N PHE A 113 5.55 -23.57 7.04
CA PHE A 113 4.43 -23.75 7.94
C PHE A 113 3.68 -25.03 7.62
N ASN A 114 3.42 -25.83 8.64
CA ASN A 114 2.46 -26.92 8.56
C ASN A 114 1.14 -26.47 9.21
N VAL A 115 0.06 -26.43 8.43
CA VAL A 115 -1.24 -25.89 8.87
C VAL A 115 -2.39 -26.83 8.48
N GLY A 116 -3.42 -26.88 9.32
CA GLY A 116 -4.61 -27.69 9.06
C GLY A 116 -5.66 -27.00 8.17
N ALA A 117 -5.65 -25.68 8.10
CA ALA A 117 -6.61 -24.90 7.32
C ALA A 117 -5.99 -23.61 6.78
N VAL A 118 -6.54 -23.14 5.66
CA VAL A 118 -6.14 -21.88 5.00
C VAL A 118 -7.39 -21.05 4.77
N ILE A 119 -7.32 -19.77 5.14
CA ILE A 119 -8.37 -18.79 4.88
C ILE A 119 -7.82 -17.78 3.88
N VAL A 120 -8.48 -17.63 2.74
CA VAL A 120 -8.12 -16.63 1.73
C VAL A 120 -8.91 -15.36 1.98
N ALA A 121 -8.20 -14.29 2.33
CA ALA A 121 -8.77 -12.98 2.62
C ALA A 121 -7.93 -11.86 1.99
N THR A 122 -7.50 -12.04 0.73
CA THR A 122 -6.62 -11.11 0.01
C THR A 122 -7.33 -9.82 -0.46
N GLY A 123 -8.64 -9.73 -0.29
CA GLY A 123 -9.42 -8.53 -0.58
C GLY A 123 -9.79 -8.39 -2.06
N TRP A 124 -9.77 -7.16 -2.56
CA TRP A 124 -10.20 -6.77 -3.90
C TRP A 124 -9.41 -5.56 -4.38
N ASP A 125 -9.40 -5.33 -5.70
CA ASP A 125 -8.80 -4.16 -6.35
C ASP A 125 -9.86 -3.34 -7.11
N GLU A 126 -9.61 -2.05 -7.32
CA GLU A 126 -10.47 -1.22 -8.15
C GLU A 126 -10.57 -1.76 -9.58
N TYR A 127 -11.73 -1.55 -10.19
CA TYR A 127 -11.91 -1.78 -11.60
C TYR A 127 -10.84 -1.02 -12.42
N PRO A 128 -10.16 -1.67 -13.38
CA PRO A 128 -9.15 -1.03 -14.21
C PRO A 128 -9.81 -0.07 -15.21
N ILE A 129 -10.15 1.13 -14.75
CA ILE A 129 -10.95 2.13 -15.45
C ILE A 129 -10.35 2.55 -16.81
N MET A 130 -9.03 2.45 -16.94
CA MET A 130 -8.29 2.74 -18.18
C MET A 130 -8.62 1.79 -19.34
N LYS A 131 -9.19 0.61 -19.08
CA LYS A 131 -9.41 -0.42 -20.12
C LYS A 131 -10.39 0.02 -21.22
N TYR A 132 -11.51 0.66 -20.86
CA TYR A 132 -12.47 1.24 -21.82
C TYR A 132 -12.47 2.77 -21.75
N ASN A 133 -12.21 3.31 -20.57
CA ASN A 133 -12.02 4.72 -20.29
C ASN A 133 -13.10 5.64 -20.90
N ASP A 134 -14.37 5.22 -20.85
CA ASP A 134 -15.51 5.98 -21.37
C ASP A 134 -15.60 7.38 -20.75
N TYR A 135 -15.15 7.52 -19.49
CA TYR A 135 -15.17 8.77 -18.73
C TYR A 135 -13.86 9.56 -18.78
N LYS A 136 -12.88 9.15 -19.60
CA LYS A 136 -11.62 9.88 -19.81
C LYS A 136 -10.81 10.12 -18.53
N TYR A 137 -10.88 9.18 -17.60
CA TYR A 137 -9.98 9.10 -16.44
C TYR A 137 -8.51 9.10 -16.93
N GLY A 138 -7.64 9.81 -16.22
CA GLY A 138 -6.24 10.01 -16.62
C GLY A 138 -6.02 10.98 -17.78
N ILE A 139 -7.08 11.45 -18.46
CA ILE A 139 -7.01 12.52 -19.47
C ILE A 139 -7.51 13.82 -18.86
N TYR A 140 -8.66 13.79 -18.18
CA TYR A 140 -9.17 14.94 -17.44
C TYR A 140 -8.70 14.87 -15.99
N PRO A 141 -7.91 15.84 -15.49
CA PRO A 141 -7.34 15.77 -14.14
C PRO A 141 -8.38 15.72 -13.03
N ASP A 142 -9.56 16.31 -13.25
CA ASP A 142 -10.63 16.37 -12.27
C ASP A 142 -11.58 15.17 -12.31
N VAL A 143 -11.33 14.19 -13.21
CA VAL A 143 -12.02 12.89 -13.20
C VAL A 143 -11.22 11.93 -12.34
N ILE A 144 -11.70 11.70 -11.11
CA ILE A 144 -11.06 10.87 -10.10
C ILE A 144 -11.93 9.66 -9.73
N THR A 145 -11.32 8.62 -9.18
CA THR A 145 -12.03 7.45 -8.65
C THR A 145 -12.59 7.71 -7.24
N GLN A 146 -13.49 6.84 -6.78
CA GLN A 146 -14.02 6.93 -5.42
C GLN A 146 -12.94 6.65 -4.35
N ILE A 147 -11.93 5.81 -4.64
CA ILE A 147 -10.84 5.56 -3.69
C ILE A 147 -9.91 6.77 -3.62
N GLU A 148 -9.59 7.40 -4.75
CA GLU A 148 -8.87 8.67 -4.78
C GLU A 148 -9.59 9.75 -3.97
N LEU A 149 -10.89 9.92 -4.20
CA LEU A 149 -11.72 10.84 -3.42
C LEU A 149 -11.67 10.52 -1.91
N LYS A 150 -11.73 9.23 -1.53
CA LYS A 150 -11.59 8.79 -0.14
C LYS A 150 -10.22 9.17 0.43
N ARG A 151 -9.14 9.04 -0.34
CA ARG A 151 -7.80 9.44 0.11
C ARG A 151 -7.74 10.95 0.33
N MET A 152 -8.29 11.77 -0.58
CA MET A 152 -8.36 13.23 -0.41
C MET A 152 -9.19 13.64 0.82
N LEU A 153 -10.35 13.03 1.02
CA LEU A 153 -11.22 13.36 2.18
C LEU A 153 -10.68 12.84 3.51
N SER A 154 -9.64 12.01 3.52
CA SER A 154 -9.05 11.49 4.75
C SER A 154 -8.25 12.58 5.48
N PRO A 155 -8.45 12.78 6.80
CA PRO A 155 -7.64 13.72 7.59
C PRO A 155 -6.14 13.38 7.62
N ILE A 156 -5.80 12.12 7.36
CA ILE A 156 -4.43 11.60 7.24
C ILE A 156 -4.09 11.25 5.78
N GLY A 157 -4.84 11.84 4.85
CA GLY A 157 -4.65 11.75 3.42
C GLY A 157 -3.66 12.80 2.91
N PRO A 158 -3.32 12.74 1.62
CA PRO A 158 -2.36 13.65 1.01
C PRO A 158 -2.85 15.11 0.98
N THR A 159 -4.14 15.34 1.17
CA THR A 159 -4.75 16.67 1.16
C THR A 159 -5.32 17.06 2.54
N GLU A 160 -4.99 16.31 3.59
CA GLU A 160 -5.40 16.58 4.98
C GLU A 160 -6.92 16.72 5.17
N GLY A 161 -7.72 16.07 4.33
CA GLY A 161 -9.19 16.14 4.36
C GLY A 161 -9.77 17.27 3.53
N HIS A 162 -8.95 18.05 2.82
CA HIS A 162 -9.39 19.13 1.96
C HIS A 162 -9.55 18.67 0.52
N LEU A 163 -10.77 18.72 0.00
CA LEU A 163 -11.05 18.42 -1.40
C LEU A 163 -10.75 19.64 -2.28
N TYR A 164 -9.88 19.45 -3.26
CA TYR A 164 -9.59 20.41 -4.32
C TYR A 164 -9.59 19.72 -5.69
N ARG A 165 -9.72 20.50 -6.75
CA ARG A 165 -9.59 20.04 -8.13
C ARG A 165 -8.12 19.87 -8.47
N ILE A 166 -7.73 18.71 -9.00
CA ILE A 166 -6.34 18.39 -9.33
C ILE A 166 -5.81 19.34 -10.41
N SER A 167 -6.68 19.81 -11.31
CA SER A 167 -6.29 20.72 -12.40
C SER A 167 -5.87 22.12 -11.95
N ASP A 168 -6.53 22.71 -10.95
CA ASP A 168 -6.35 24.13 -10.59
C ASP A 168 -6.22 24.41 -9.08
N GLY A 169 -6.24 23.38 -8.24
CA GLY A 169 -6.12 23.48 -6.78
C GLY A 169 -7.31 24.14 -6.09
N LYS A 170 -8.39 24.49 -6.80
CA LYS A 170 -9.54 25.17 -6.20
C LYS A 170 -10.53 24.16 -5.62
N LYS A 171 -11.24 24.59 -4.57
CA LYS A 171 -12.33 23.80 -4.00
C LYS A 171 -13.46 23.62 -5.05
N PRO A 172 -13.89 22.38 -5.35
CA PRO A 172 -15.01 22.18 -6.26
C PRO A 172 -16.30 22.71 -5.63
N LYS A 173 -17.08 23.46 -6.42
CA LYS A 173 -18.42 23.94 -6.02
C LYS A 173 -19.53 22.97 -6.41
N ILE A 174 -19.29 22.18 -7.45
CA ILE A 174 -20.21 21.21 -8.01
C ILE A 174 -19.43 19.91 -8.19
N VAL A 175 -20.02 18.80 -7.72
CA VAL A 175 -19.44 17.46 -7.84
C VAL A 175 -20.52 16.56 -8.43
N ALA A 176 -20.15 15.76 -9.42
CA ALA A 176 -20.99 14.71 -9.99
C ALA A 176 -20.38 13.34 -9.65
N MET A 177 -21.21 12.43 -9.15
CA MET A 177 -20.82 11.04 -8.91
C MET A 177 -21.48 10.15 -9.96
N ILE A 178 -20.65 9.45 -10.75
CA ILE A 178 -21.12 8.50 -11.76
C ILE A 178 -21.10 7.11 -11.14
N GLN A 179 -22.25 6.47 -11.10
CA GLN A 179 -22.42 5.15 -10.49
C GLN A 179 -22.15 4.03 -11.48
N CYS A 180 -21.89 2.83 -10.94
CA CYS A 180 -21.70 1.60 -11.73
C CYS A 180 -20.57 1.68 -12.78
N VAL A 181 -19.57 2.53 -12.59
CA VAL A 181 -18.41 2.59 -13.50
C VAL A 181 -17.64 1.27 -13.43
N GLY A 182 -17.68 0.50 -14.52
CA GLY A 182 -17.06 -0.83 -14.59
C GLY A 182 -17.93 -1.99 -14.09
N SER A 183 -19.13 -1.72 -13.59
CA SER A 183 -20.05 -2.73 -13.02
C SER A 183 -21.43 -2.63 -13.65
N ARG A 184 -22.24 -3.70 -13.54
CA ARG A 184 -23.55 -3.81 -14.22
C ARG A 184 -23.48 -3.44 -15.71
N SER A 185 -22.37 -3.80 -16.36
CA SER A 185 -22.05 -3.43 -17.74
C SER A 185 -21.55 -4.65 -18.50
N LEU A 186 -22.10 -4.89 -19.69
CA LEU A 186 -21.63 -5.96 -20.59
C LEU A 186 -20.24 -5.67 -21.16
N LYS A 187 -19.83 -4.39 -21.22
CA LYS A 187 -18.46 -4.02 -21.59
C LYS A 187 -17.50 -4.21 -20.42
N GLY A 188 -17.94 -3.89 -19.21
CA GLY A 188 -17.17 -4.09 -17.98
C GLY A 188 -17.50 -5.41 -17.31
N ASN A 189 -17.91 -5.34 -16.03
CA ASN A 189 -18.37 -6.49 -15.28
C ASN A 189 -19.91 -6.56 -15.27
N PRO A 190 -20.51 -7.74 -15.52
CA PRO A 190 -21.97 -7.87 -15.53
C PRO A 190 -22.59 -7.84 -14.12
N TYR A 191 -21.79 -7.99 -13.07
CA TYR A 191 -22.24 -8.02 -11.68
C TYR A 191 -22.26 -6.63 -11.02
N CYS A 192 -22.94 -6.53 -9.88
CA CYS A 192 -22.93 -5.36 -9.00
C CYS A 192 -21.74 -5.44 -8.02
N SER A 193 -21.05 -4.33 -7.77
CA SER A 193 -19.94 -4.26 -6.79
C SER A 193 -20.39 -4.17 -5.33
N VAL A 194 -21.70 -4.10 -5.09
CA VAL A 194 -22.39 -4.15 -3.78
C VAL A 194 -22.19 -2.94 -2.87
N VAL A 195 -21.03 -2.29 -2.88
CA VAL A 195 -20.69 -1.12 -2.04
C VAL A 195 -20.92 0.22 -2.74
#